data_AF-A0A1M3LF34-F1
#
_entry.id   AF-A0A1M3LF34-F1
#
_cell.length_a   1.000
_cell.length_b   1.000
_cell.length_c   1.000
_cell.angle_alpha   90.00
_cell.angle_beta   90.00
_cell.angle_gamma   90.00
#
_symmetry.space_group_name_H-M   'P 1'
#
loop_
_entity.id
_entity.type
_entity.pdbx_description
1 polymer ?
#
loop_
_entity_poly.entity_id
_entity_poly.type
_entity_poly.pdbx_seq_one_letter_code
_entity_poly.pdbx_strand_id
1 'polypeptide(L)' 'MSVQQTTPKAGRRTAMKRTERQTPEDTLKRIIEEHKKDMGETVWLKIDDRTHIEVAASLTEDERNKRVENYLENIGRR' A
#
# COMPACT_ATOMS: atom_id res chain seq x y z
N MET A 1 41.01 50.57 -14.15
CA MET A 1 39.97 50.23 -13.17
C MET A 1 39.66 48.74 -13.33
N SER A 2 40.30 47.88 -12.54
CA SER A 2 40.13 46.42 -12.64
C SER A 2 38.97 45.99 -11.75
N VAL A 3 37.92 45.43 -12.35
CA VAL A 3 36.75 44.92 -11.63
C VAL A 3 37.13 43.57 -11.03
N GLN A 4 37.39 43.53 -9.72
CA GLN A 4 37.55 42.27 -8.98
C GLN A 4 36.20 41.56 -8.95
N GLN A 5 36.09 40.43 -9.66
CA GLN A 5 35.02 39.47 -9.43
C GLN A 5 35.24 38.81 -8.07
N THR A 6 34.46 39.20 -7.07
CA THR A 6 34.39 38.49 -5.79
C THR A 6 33.47 37.28 -5.95
N THR A 7 34.04 36.08 -5.90
CA THR A 7 33.26 34.85 -5.77
C THR A 7 32.61 34.81 -4.38
N PRO A 8 31.31 34.49 -4.26
CA PRO A 8 30.68 34.37 -2.95
C PRO A 8 31.26 33.14 -2.22
N LYS A 9 31.81 33.39 -1.03
CA LYS A 9 32.33 32.38 -0.11
C LYS A 9 31.27 31.30 0.16
N ALA A 10 31.72 30.05 0.12
CA ALA A 10 30.95 28.84 0.42
C ALA A 10 30.20 28.95 1.77
N GLY A 11 28.95 29.43 1.71
CA GLY A 11 28.03 29.46 2.83
C GLY A 11 27.36 28.10 2.96
N ARG A 12 27.75 27.35 3.99
CA ARG A 12 26.98 26.31 4.69
C ARG A 12 25.97 25.59 3.81
N ARG A 13 26.43 24.54 3.11
CA ARG A 13 25.55 23.50 2.58
C ARG A 13 24.82 22.91 3.79
N THR A 14 23.64 23.42 4.12
CA THR A 14 22.61 22.63 4.80
C THR A 14 22.51 21.39 3.94
N ALA A 15 22.98 20.25 4.45
CA ALA A 15 22.70 18.97 3.84
C ALA A 15 21.17 18.92 3.76
N MET A 16 20.63 19.23 2.58
CA MET A 16 19.25 18.90 2.27
C MET A 16 19.18 17.42 2.57
N LYS A 17 18.53 17.07 3.70
CA LYS A 17 18.26 15.69 4.05
C LYS A 17 17.64 15.13 2.79
N ARG A 18 18.38 14.25 2.10
CA ARG A 18 17.88 13.52 0.96
C ARG A 18 16.60 12.90 1.49
N THR A 19 15.44 13.39 1.04
CA THR A 19 14.20 12.67 1.28
C THR A 19 14.44 11.33 0.62
N GLU A 20 14.63 10.29 1.44
CA GLU A 20 14.70 8.93 0.96
C GLU A 20 13.45 8.77 0.10
N ARG A 21 13.66 8.62 -1.21
CA ARG A 21 12.56 8.37 -2.13
C ARG A 21 11.98 7.05 -1.66
N GLN A 22 10.73 7.06 -1.19
CA GLN A 22 10.03 5.83 -0.84
C GLN A 22 10.19 4.86 -2.00
N THR A 23 10.65 3.67 -1.69
CA THR A 23 10.73 2.63 -2.71
C THR A 23 9.30 2.23 -3.09
N PRO A 24 9.11 1.64 -4.28
CA PRO A 24 7.82 1.05 -4.64
C PRO A 24 7.33 0.04 -3.57
N GLU A 25 8.26 -0.70 -2.96
CA GLU A 25 7.95 -1.64 -1.88
C GLU A 25 7.40 -0.95 -0.63
N ASP A 26 7.98 0.18 -0.23
CA ASP A 26 7.50 0.96 0.92
C ASP A 26 6.11 1.54 0.67
N THR A 27 5.85 1.94 -0.58
CA THR A 27 4.53 2.42 -0.99
C THR A 27 3.49 1.30 -0.95
N LEU A 28 3.83 0.12 -1.47
CA LEU A 28 2.96 -1.06 -1.42
C LEU A 28 2.67 -1.50 0.02
N LYS A 29 3.69 -1.56 0.89
CA LYS A 29 3.51 -1.90 2.31
C LYS A 29 2.53 -0.94 2.97
N ARG A 30 2.70 0.36 2.75
CA ARG A 30 1.82 1.38 3.32
C ARG A 30 0.37 1.24 2.83
N ILE A 31 0.16 1.00 1.54
CA ILE A 31 -1.20 0.79 0.99
C ILE A 31 -1.85 -0.45 1.62
N ILE A 32 -1.10 -1.54 1.76
CA ILE A 32 -1.60 -2.77 2.37
C ILE A 32 -1.92 -2.54 3.86
N GLU A 33 -1.06 -1.84 4.60
CA GLU A 33 -1.28 -1.52 6.01
C GLU A 33 -2.51 -0.63 6.21
N GLU A 34 -2.66 0.40 5.38
CA GLU A 34 -3.81 1.30 5.41
C GLU A 34 -5.11 0.53 5.11
N HIS A 35 -5.09 -0.30 4.07
CA HIS A 35 -6.23 -1.14 3.73
C HIS A 35 -6.61 -2.12 4.86
N LYS A 36 -5.63 -2.76 5.50
CA LYS A 36 -5.87 -3.65 6.64
C LYS A 36 -6.45 -2.90 7.85
N LYS A 37 -5.97 -1.68 8.09
CA LYS A 37 -6.50 -0.82 9.16
C LYS A 37 -7.97 -0.45 8.90
N ASP A 38 -8.32 -0.17 7.66
CA ASP A 38 -9.68 0.19 7.27
C ASP A 38 -10.64 -1.01 7.29
N MET A 39 -10.14 -2.23 7.01
CA MET A 39 -10.96 -3.44 7.05
C MET A 39 -11.43 -3.82 8.47
N GLY A 40 -10.72 -3.39 9.51
CA GLY A 40 -11.06 -3.70 10.90
C GLY A 40 -10.86 -5.18 11.24
N GLU A 41 -11.80 -5.76 12.00
CA GLU A 41 -11.80 -7.20 12.29
C GLU A 41 -12.10 -7.99 11.02
N THR A 42 -11.37 -9.08 10.77
CA THR A 42 -11.51 -9.91 9.58
C THR A 42 -11.93 -11.34 9.94
N VAL A 43 -12.64 -11.98 9.02
CA VAL A 43 -13.04 -13.39 9.11
C VAL A 43 -12.54 -14.15 7.89
N TRP A 44 -12.20 -15.42 8.12
CA TRP A 44 -11.75 -16.33 7.06
C TRP A 44 -12.93 -17.16 6.59
N LEU A 45 -13.25 -17.05 5.30
CA LEU A 45 -14.24 -17.89 4.64
C LEU A 45 -13.51 -19.00 3.91
N LYS A 46 -13.81 -20.24 4.28
CA LYS A 46 -13.31 -21.42 3.59
C LYS A 46 -14.10 -21.60 2.28
N ILE A 47 -13.39 -21.60 1.15
CA ILE A 47 -13.96 -21.89 -0.17
C ILE A 47 -13.80 -23.37 -0.50
N ASP A 48 -12.59 -23.90 -0.31
CA ASP A 48 -12.27 -25.32 -0.45
C ASP A 48 -11.20 -25.73 0.59
N ASP A 49 -10.73 -26.97 0.57
CA ASP A 49 -9.75 -27.47 1.54
C ASP A 49 -8.39 -26.75 1.52
N ARG A 50 -8.06 -26.10 0.41
CA ARG A 50 -6.79 -25.39 0.18
C ARG A 50 -6.97 -23.87 0.03
N THR A 51 -8.19 -23.41 -0.16
CA THR A 51 -8.50 -22.01 -0.49
C THR A 51 -9.37 -21.36 0.57
N HIS A 52 -8.87 -20.25 1.11
CA HIS A 52 -9.59 -19.39 2.03
C HIS A 52 -9.50 -17.95 1.53
N ILE A 53 -10.56 -17.18 1.76
CA ILE A 53 -10.56 -15.73 1.52
C ILE A 53 -10.76 -14.99 2.84
N GLU A 54 -10.01 -13.91 3.00
CA GLU A 54 -10.14 -13.00 4.13
C GLU A 54 -11.06 -11.84 3.75
N VAL A 55 -12.08 -11.59 4.56
CA VAL A 55 -13.04 -10.51 4.36
C VAL A 55 -13.32 -9.78 5.67
N ALA A 56 -13.83 -8.55 5.59
CA ALA A 56 -14.19 -7.79 6.78
C ALA A 56 -15.33 -8.47 7.56
N ALA A 57 -15.18 -8.56 8.88
CA ALA A 57 -16.18 -9.13 9.80
C ALA A 57 -17.46 -8.29 9.84
N SER A 58 -17.38 -7.00 9.49
CA SER A 58 -18.53 -6.11 9.39
C SER A 58 -19.49 -6.48 8.25
N LEU A 59 -19.07 -7.29 7.28
CA LEU A 59 -19.93 -7.74 6.18
C LEU A 59 -21.00 -8.70 6.68
N THR A 60 -22.21 -8.55 6.15
CA THR A 60 -23.32 -9.49 6.33
C THR A 60 -23.04 -10.83 5.65
N GLU A 61 -23.80 -11.86 6.02
CA GLU A 61 -23.66 -13.19 5.41
C GLU A 61 -23.91 -13.18 3.89
N ASP A 62 -24.90 -12.42 3.43
CA ASP A 62 -25.19 -12.26 1.99
C ASP A 62 -24.03 -11.61 1.23
N GLU A 63 -23.40 -10.59 1.81
CA GLU A 63 -22.24 -9.92 1.20
C GLU A 63 -21.02 -10.84 1.17
N ARG A 64 -20.83 -11.65 2.23
CA ARG A 64 -19.79 -12.68 2.29
C ARG A 64 -20.01 -13.74 1.21
N ASN A 65 -21.25 -14.20 1.03
CA ASN A 65 -21.60 -15.16 -0.02
C ASN A 65 -21.33 -14.61 -1.42
N LYS A 66 -21.68 -13.34 -1.68
CA LYS A 66 -21.34 -12.66 -2.94
C LYS A 66 -19.83 -12.62 -3.22
N ARG A 67 -18.99 -12.49 -2.18
CA ARG A 67 -17.52 -12.54 -2.34
C ARG A 67 -17.04 -13.93 -2.74
N VAL A 68 -17.62 -14.97 -2.16
CA VAL A 68 -17.32 -16.37 -2.52
C VAL A 68 -17.77 -16.67 -3.94
N GLU A 69 -18.99 -16.27 -4.33
CA GLU A 69 -19.49 -16.42 -5.70
C GLU A 69 -18.59 -15.71 -6.71
N ASN A 70 -18.23 -14.45 -6.45
CA ASN A 70 -17.34 -13.69 -7.32
C ASN A 70 -15.98 -14.38 -7.49
N TYR A 71 -15.41 -14.93 -6.40
CA TYR A 71 -14.19 -15.71 -6.48
C TYR A 71 -14.37 -16.91 -7.42
N LEU A 72 -15.40 -17.72 -7.22
CA LEU A 72 -15.69 -18.91 -8.03
C LEU A 72 -15.93 -18.59 -9.52
N GLU A 73 -16.61 -17.48 -9.82
CA GLU A 73 -16.81 -17.04 -11.20
C GLU A 73 -15.50 -16.68 -11.92
N ASN A 74 -14.50 -16.18 -11.18
CA ASN A 74 -13.25 -15.70 -11.76
C ASN A 74 -12.11 -16.74 -11.74
N ILE A 75 -12.20 -17.81 -10.95
CA ILE A 75 -11.18 -18.89 -10.98
C ILE A 75 -11.23 -19.72 -12.27
N GLY A 76 -12.41 -19.80 -12.92
CA GLY A 76 -12.65 -20.65 -14.10
C GLY A 76 -12.51 -19.95 -15.45
N ARG A 77 -12.20 -18.65 -15.50
CA ARG A 77 -12.06 -17.88 -16.75
C ARG A 77 -10.67 -17.96 -17.39
N ARG A 78 -9.94 -19.06 -17.18
CA ARG A 78 -8.65 -19.33 -17.85
C ARG A 78 -8.81 -20.34 -18.97
#